data_AF-A0A8D1DFK5-F1
#
_entry.id   AF-A0A8D1DFK5-F1
#
_cell.length_a   1.000
_cell.length_b   1.000
_cell.length_c   1.000
_cell.angle_alpha   90.00
_cell.angle_beta   90.00
_cell.angle_gamma   90.00
#
_symmetry.space_group_name_H-M   'P 1'
#
loop_
_entity.id
_entity.type
_entity.pdbx_description
1 polymer ?
#
loop_
_entity_poly.entity_id
_entity_poly.type
_entity_poly.pdbx_seq_one_letter_code
_entity_poly.pdbx_strand_id
1 'polypeptide(L)'
;LGASICHGLQTASKAASKVKQDVPSPGGYNPIDYKQNLPRWGLSGYSKFAVGIGTLLFRYWSIVKWNRERKCLQIKDVEAHIALMPLFQAEKDWSVRQMLWENLEEEDVPDRQMGEPVFHTRHWVTPVMDELSGLRTNEEILSATYGFKWYR
;
A
#
# COMPACT_ATOMS: atom_id res chain seq x y z
N LEU A 1 -71.52 -99.18 -41.46
CA LEU A 1 -72.21 -97.92 -41.80
C LEU A 1 -72.02 -96.96 -40.66
N GLY A 2 -71.47 -95.77 -40.92
CA GLY A 2 -71.39 -94.69 -39.93
C GLY A 2 -69.99 -94.14 -39.71
N ALA A 3 -69.40 -93.52 -40.73
CA ALA A 3 -68.38 -92.51 -40.51
C ALA A 3 -69.03 -91.31 -39.80
N SER A 4 -68.48 -90.87 -38.67
CA SER A 4 -68.83 -89.59 -38.07
C SER A 4 -67.55 -88.81 -37.76
N ILE A 5 -67.34 -87.82 -38.61
CA ILE A 5 -66.33 -86.78 -38.53
C ILE A 5 -66.76 -85.84 -37.40
N CYS A 6 -65.96 -85.75 -36.34
CA CYS A 6 -66.01 -84.63 -35.40
C CYS A 6 -64.65 -83.95 -35.38
N HIS A 7 -64.54 -82.89 -36.19
CA HIS A 7 -63.46 -81.91 -36.09
C HIS A 7 -63.53 -81.22 -34.72
N GLY A 8 -62.67 -81.64 -33.80
CA GLY A 8 -62.39 -80.90 -32.57
C GLY A 8 -61.49 -79.70 -32.89
N LEU A 9 -62.05 -78.50 -32.79
CA LEU A 9 -61.36 -77.22 -32.86
C LEU A 9 -60.12 -77.20 -31.96
N GLN A 10 -58.93 -77.14 -32.57
CA GLN A 10 -57.69 -76.84 -31.86
C GLN A 10 -57.56 -75.32 -31.75
N THR A 11 -57.97 -74.75 -30.62
CA THR A 11 -57.65 -73.36 -30.30
C THR A 11 -56.16 -73.26 -30.01
N ALA A 12 -55.40 -72.72 -30.95
CA ALA A 12 -53.99 -72.43 -30.79
C ALA A 12 -53.81 -71.37 -29.67
N SER A 13 -53.40 -71.82 -28.48
CA SER A 13 -52.92 -70.94 -27.43
C SER A 13 -51.58 -70.34 -27.86
N LYS A 14 -51.60 -69.08 -28.27
CA LYS A 14 -50.42 -68.27 -28.61
C LYS A 14 -49.54 -68.17 -27.36
N ALA A 15 -48.38 -68.83 -27.36
CA ALA A 15 -47.40 -68.68 -26.28
C ALA A 15 -46.91 -67.23 -26.26
N ALA A 16 -47.27 -66.47 -25.22
CA ALA A 16 -46.83 -65.10 -25.03
C ALA A 16 -45.31 -65.08 -24.85
N SER A 17 -44.58 -64.40 -25.73
CA SER A 17 -43.16 -64.13 -25.56
C SER A 17 -42.98 -63.36 -24.25
N LYS A 18 -42.19 -63.92 -23.33
CA LYS A 18 -41.96 -63.30 -22.02
C LYS A 18 -41.03 -62.10 -22.19
N VAL A 19 -41.61 -60.91 -22.33
CA VAL A 19 -40.89 -59.64 -22.26
C VAL A 19 -40.20 -59.55 -20.90
N LYS A 20 -38.86 -59.48 -20.90
CA LYS A 20 -38.09 -59.16 -19.69
C LYS A 20 -38.28 -57.67 -19.44
N GLN A 21 -39.24 -57.38 -18.57
CA GLN A 21 -39.50 -56.03 -18.09
C GLN A 21 -38.35 -55.61 -17.18
N ASP A 22 -37.81 -54.41 -17.39
CA ASP A 22 -36.84 -53.82 -16.47
C ASP A 22 -37.58 -53.42 -15.19
N VAL A 23 -37.57 -54.34 -14.23
CA VAL A 23 -38.13 -54.13 -12.90
C VAL A 23 -37.00 -53.83 -11.91
N PRO A 24 -37.22 -52.94 -10.93
CA PRO A 24 -36.23 -52.71 -9.89
C PRO A 24 -35.96 -54.02 -9.14
N SER A 25 -34.72 -54.18 -8.67
CA SER A 25 -34.32 -55.35 -7.90
C SER A 25 -35.32 -55.61 -6.74
N PRO A 26 -35.53 -56.89 -6.33
CA PRO A 26 -36.54 -57.28 -5.34
C PRO A 26 -36.46 -56.65 -3.93
N GLY A 27 -35.64 -55.61 -3.71
CA GLY A 27 -35.54 -54.79 -2.51
C GLY A 27 -35.74 -53.28 -2.73
N GLY A 28 -36.16 -52.84 -3.93
CA GLY A 28 -36.40 -51.41 -4.23
C GLY A 28 -35.13 -50.56 -4.38
N TYR A 29 -35.29 -49.24 -4.57
CA TYR A 29 -34.19 -48.28 -4.61
C TYR A 29 -33.81 -47.82 -3.20
N ASN A 30 -32.53 -47.48 -3.00
CA ASN A 30 -32.08 -46.88 -1.75
C ASN A 30 -32.79 -45.54 -1.49
N PRO A 31 -33.02 -45.16 -0.22
CA PRO A 31 -33.58 -43.86 0.11
C PRO A 31 -32.70 -42.74 -0.45
N ILE A 32 -33.30 -41.85 -1.23
CA ILE A 32 -32.63 -40.66 -1.77
C ILE A 32 -32.95 -39.49 -0.85
N ASP A 33 -31.91 -38.87 -0.29
CA ASP A 33 -32.06 -37.68 0.55
C ASP A 33 -32.46 -36.48 -0.31
N TYR A 34 -33.77 -36.23 -0.39
CA TYR A 34 -34.34 -35.12 -1.16
C TYR A 34 -34.29 -33.78 -0.40
N LYS A 35 -33.85 -33.77 0.86
CA LYS A 35 -33.81 -32.57 1.72
C LYS A 35 -32.44 -31.92 1.69
N GLN A 36 -32.42 -30.59 1.65
CA GLN A 36 -31.18 -29.83 1.72
C GLN A 36 -30.61 -29.83 3.14
N ASN A 37 -29.40 -30.38 3.32
CA ASN A 37 -28.72 -30.51 4.60
C ASN A 37 -27.52 -29.54 4.70
N LEU A 38 -27.76 -28.22 4.76
CA LEU A 38 -26.66 -27.26 4.92
C LEU A 38 -26.17 -27.25 6.38
N PRO A 39 -24.93 -27.66 6.65
CA PRO A 39 -24.36 -27.53 7.98
C PRO A 39 -24.11 -26.04 8.27
N ARG A 40 -24.63 -25.55 9.40
CA ARG A 40 -24.31 -24.21 9.89
C ARG A 40 -22.94 -24.24 10.56
N TRP A 41 -21.89 -24.18 9.76
CA TRP A 41 -20.51 -24.06 10.26
C TRP A 41 -20.13 -22.61 10.51
N GLY A 42 -19.54 -22.36 11.68
CA GLY A 42 -18.93 -21.08 12.01
C GLY A 42 -19.29 -20.57 13.40
N LEU A 43 -18.55 -19.52 13.78
CA LEU A 43 -18.75 -18.79 15.02
C LEU A 43 -20.01 -17.92 14.96
N SER A 44 -20.67 -17.75 16.11
CA SER A 44 -21.78 -16.81 16.28
C SER A 44 -21.42 -15.39 15.80
N GLY A 45 -22.41 -14.62 15.34
CA GLY A 45 -22.18 -13.23 14.92
C GLY A 45 -21.52 -12.39 16.02
N TYR A 46 -21.99 -12.55 17.26
CA TYR A 46 -21.43 -11.85 18.42
C TYR A 46 -19.98 -12.22 18.71
N SER A 47 -19.59 -13.49 18.54
CA SER A 47 -18.20 -13.89 18.78
C SER A 47 -17.25 -13.36 17.71
N LYS A 48 -17.69 -13.22 16.46
CA LYS A 48 -16.91 -12.53 15.42
C LYS A 48 -16.66 -11.07 15.78
N PHE A 49 -17.69 -10.36 16.24
CA PHE A 49 -17.54 -8.97 16.71
C PHE A 49 -16.64 -8.86 17.93
N ALA A 50 -16.77 -9.76 18.90
CA ALA A 50 -15.91 -9.77 20.09
C ALA A 50 -14.42 -9.94 19.72
N VAL A 51 -14.11 -10.85 18.79
CA VAL A 51 -12.72 -11.06 18.30
C VAL A 51 -12.23 -9.82 17.54
N GLY A 52 -13.06 -9.24 16.68
CA GLY A 52 -12.71 -8.02 15.93
C GLY A 52 -12.40 -6.85 16.86
N ILE A 53 -13.28 -6.57 17.83
CA ILE A 53 -13.11 -5.50 18.81
C ILE A 53 -11.88 -5.76 19.69
N GLY A 54 -11.69 -6.99 20.17
CA GLY A 54 -10.51 -7.36 20.95
C GLY A 54 -9.20 -7.12 20.21
N THR A 55 -9.16 -7.47 18.92
CA THR A 55 -7.98 -7.25 18.07
C THR A 55 -7.72 -5.77 17.83
N LEU A 56 -8.77 -4.97 17.60
CA LEU A 56 -8.65 -3.52 17.40
C LEU A 56 -8.17 -2.81 18.67
N LEU A 57 -8.71 -3.17 19.84
CA LEU A 57 -8.29 -2.63 21.13
C LEU A 57 -6.81 -2.95 21.40
N PHE A 58 -6.40 -4.20 21.17
CA PHE A 58 -5.00 -4.61 21.33
C PHE A 58 -4.07 -3.86 20.37
N ARG A 59 -4.49 -3.70 19.11
CA ARG A 59 -3.73 -2.97 18.09
C ARG A 59 -3.58 -1.50 18.46
N TYR A 60 -4.66 -0.86 18.88
CA TYR A 60 -4.66 0.56 19.26
C TYR A 60 -3.76 0.79 20.47
N TRP A 61 -3.84 -0.06 21.48
CA TRP A 61 -2.96 0.01 22.66
C TRP A 61 -1.47 -0.09 22.27
N SER A 62 -1.13 -1.02 21.38
CA SER A 62 0.25 -1.18 20.88
C SER A 62 0.73 0.03 20.09
N ILE A 63 -0.12 0.62 19.25
CA ILE A 63 0.20 1.85 18.49
C ILE A 63 0.42 3.03 19.45
N VAL A 64 -0.43 3.21 20.46
CA VAL A 64 -0.27 4.29 21.43
C VAL A 64 1.04 4.16 22.19
N LYS A 65 1.39 2.94 22.64
CA LYS A 65 2.67 2.67 23.29
C LYS A 65 3.84 3.04 22.37
N TRP A 66 3.82 2.57 21.13
CA TRP A 66 4.88 2.84 20.15
C TRP A 66 4.99 4.31 19.77
N ASN A 67 3.87 5.01 19.61
CA ASN A 67 3.86 6.43 19.27
C ASN A 67 4.50 7.29 20.37
N ARG A 68 4.36 6.89 21.65
CA ARG A 68 5.05 7.57 22.76
C ARG A 68 6.56 7.40 22.65
N GLU A 69 7.02 6.19 22.35
CA GLU A 69 8.45 5.91 22.13
C GLU A 69 8.99 6.69 20.92
N ARG A 70 8.27 6.69 19.79
CA ARG A 70 8.61 7.48 18.59
C ARG A 70 8.69 8.97 18.87
N LYS A 71 7.77 9.51 19.67
CA LYS A 71 7.81 10.92 20.08
C LYS A 71 9.02 11.23 20.96
N CYS A 72 9.35 10.34 21.89
CA CYS A 72 10.57 10.46 22.69
C CYS A 72 11.83 10.48 21.81
N LEU A 73 11.91 9.61 20.80
CA LEU A 73 13.02 9.61 19.83
C LEU A 73 13.09 10.92 19.03
N GLN A 74 11.95 11.39 18.49
CA GLN A 74 11.91 12.65 17.75
C GLN A 74 12.36 13.85 18.60
N ILE A 75 11.99 13.88 19.88
CA ILE A 75 12.41 14.94 20.79
C ILE A 75 13.93 14.87 21.00
N LYS A 76 14.50 13.68 21.20
CA LYS A 76 15.95 13.50 21.33
C LYS A 76 16.71 13.94 20.08
N ASP A 77 16.20 13.59 18.89
CA ASP A 77 16.81 14.01 17.62
C ASP A 77 16.80 15.53 17.47
N VAL A 78 15.68 16.18 17.82
CA VAL A 78 15.55 17.64 17.80
C VAL A 78 16.45 18.29 18.85
N GLU A 79 16.55 17.72 20.05
CA GLU A 79 17.45 18.20 21.10
C GLU A 79 18.91 18.12 20.68
N ALA A 80 19.32 17.01 20.05
CA ALA A 80 20.64 16.87 19.45
C ALA A 80 20.89 17.91 18.34
N HIS A 81 19.89 18.17 17.49
CA HIS A 81 20.00 19.19 16.46
C HIS A 81 20.11 20.61 17.04
N ILE A 82 19.32 20.95 18.07
CA ILE A 82 19.39 22.25 18.75
C ILE A 82 20.78 22.47 19.37
N ALA A 83 21.39 21.42 19.92
CA ALA A 83 22.75 21.51 20.47
C ALA A 83 23.82 21.82 19.40
N LEU A 84 23.65 21.31 18.17
CA LEU A 84 24.57 21.52 17.05
C LEU A 84 24.27 22.78 16.22
N MET A 85 23.04 23.26 16.26
CA MET A 85 22.57 24.43 15.50
C MET A 85 23.47 25.67 15.61
N PRO A 86 23.98 26.10 16.79
CA PRO A 86 24.85 27.28 16.85
C PRO A 86 26.18 27.09 16.13
N LEU A 87 26.73 25.88 16.12
CA LEU A 87 27.98 25.57 15.41
C LEU A 87 27.76 25.61 13.89
N PHE A 88 26.70 24.96 13.40
CA PHE A 88 26.37 25.01 11.98
C PHE A 88 25.97 26.41 11.51
N GLN A 89 25.38 27.23 12.39
CA GLN A 89 25.07 28.62 12.06
C GLN A 89 26.36 29.44 11.89
N ALA A 90 27.29 29.34 12.84
CA ALA A 90 28.60 29.97 12.71
C ALA A 90 29.34 29.47 11.45
N GLU A 91 29.19 28.17 11.14
CA GLU A 91 29.81 27.60 9.94
C GLU A 91 29.27 28.18 8.63
N LYS A 92 27.96 28.32 8.55
CA LYS A 92 27.30 28.91 7.39
C LYS A 92 27.63 30.40 7.28
N ASP A 93 27.60 31.13 8.39
CA ASP A 93 27.86 32.57 8.40
C ASP A 93 29.30 32.88 7.93
N TRP A 94 30.31 32.07 8.32
CA TRP A 94 31.67 32.26 7.78
C TRP A 94 31.74 31.94 6.29
N SER A 95 31.08 30.87 5.85
CA SER A 95 31.15 30.42 4.45
C SER A 95 30.49 31.42 3.51
N VAL A 96 29.30 31.93 3.87
CA VAL A 96 28.60 32.97 3.09
C VAL A 96 29.41 34.25 3.02
N ARG A 97 29.99 34.67 4.14
CA ARG A 97 30.82 35.89 4.18
C ARG A 97 32.05 35.75 3.29
N GLN A 98 32.72 34.59 3.34
CA GLN A 98 33.90 34.30 2.52
C GLN A 98 33.58 34.36 1.03
N MET A 99 32.49 33.71 0.59
CA MET A 99 32.06 33.73 -0.81
C MET A 99 31.73 35.14 -1.30
N LEU A 100 31.06 35.95 -0.46
CA LEU A 100 30.75 37.32 -0.82
C LEU A 100 32.00 38.19 -0.95
N TRP A 101 33.02 37.99 -0.10
CA TRP A 101 34.30 38.68 -0.24
C TRP A 101 35.01 38.29 -1.53
N GLU A 102 35.06 37.00 -1.87
CA GLU A 102 35.65 36.51 -3.11
C GLU A 102 34.95 37.11 -4.34
N ASN A 103 33.61 37.11 -4.36
CA ASN A 103 32.84 37.71 -5.46
C ASN A 103 33.08 39.24 -5.55
N LEU A 104 33.22 39.91 -4.40
CA LEU A 104 33.52 41.33 -4.34
C LEU A 104 34.96 41.66 -4.80
N GLU A 105 35.91 40.75 -4.65
CA GLU A 105 37.27 40.95 -5.17
C GLU A 105 37.33 40.73 -6.69
N GLU A 106 36.54 39.79 -7.22
CA GLU A 106 36.49 39.50 -8.67
C GLU A 106 35.73 40.56 -9.49
N GLU A 107 34.74 41.22 -8.89
CA GLU A 107 33.89 42.21 -9.56
C GLU A 107 34.49 43.65 -9.63
N ASP A 108 35.75 43.87 -9.22
CA ASP A 108 36.42 45.20 -9.18
C ASP A 108 36.60 45.81 -10.59
N VAL A 109 35.54 46.48 -11.08
CA VAL A 109 35.48 47.18 -12.37
C VAL A 109 35.60 48.69 -12.14
N PRO A 110 36.50 49.41 -12.85
CA PRO A 110 36.92 50.79 -12.52
C PRO A 110 35.83 51.87 -12.52
N ASP A 111 34.64 51.62 -13.08
CA ASP A 111 33.53 52.57 -13.18
C ASP A 111 32.28 52.17 -12.36
N ARG A 112 32.30 51.04 -11.63
CA ARG A 112 31.16 50.56 -10.83
C ARG A 112 31.43 50.74 -9.33
N GLN A 113 30.44 51.28 -8.60
CA GLN A 113 30.53 51.36 -7.14
C GLN A 113 30.45 49.96 -6.55
N MET A 114 31.55 49.51 -5.95
CA MET A 114 31.70 48.16 -5.44
C MET A 114 30.87 47.94 -4.17
N GLY A 115 30.07 46.87 -4.14
CA GLY A 115 29.29 46.48 -2.96
C GLY A 115 28.16 47.44 -2.58
N GLU A 116 27.71 48.30 -3.48
CA GLU A 116 26.53 49.12 -3.24
C GLU A 116 25.28 48.23 -3.17
N PRO A 117 24.48 48.30 -2.09
CA PRO A 117 23.30 47.47 -1.98
C PRO A 117 22.26 47.85 -3.04
N VAL A 118 21.74 46.86 -3.76
CA VAL A 118 20.64 47.04 -4.72
C VAL A 118 19.37 47.57 -4.02
N PHE A 119 19.21 47.24 -2.74
CA PHE A 119 18.09 47.66 -1.92
C PHE A 119 18.40 48.94 -1.14
N HIS A 120 17.40 49.81 -1.02
CA HIS A 120 17.47 51.05 -0.25
C HIS A 120 17.49 50.83 1.29
N THR A 121 17.41 49.58 1.73
CA THR A 121 17.34 49.19 3.13
C THR A 121 18.72 49.01 3.74
N ARG A 122 18.90 49.46 4.99
CA ARG A 122 20.16 49.33 5.74
C ARG A 122 20.31 48.02 6.54
N HIS A 123 19.29 47.15 6.54
CA HIS A 123 19.38 45.85 7.21
C HIS A 123 20.00 44.81 6.26
N TRP A 124 20.59 43.78 6.85
CA TRP A 124 21.14 42.65 6.09
C TRP A 124 20.03 41.90 5.34
N VAL A 125 20.24 41.68 4.04
CA VAL A 125 19.37 40.85 3.20
C VAL A 125 20.12 39.55 2.92
N THR A 126 19.47 38.41 3.12
CA THR A 126 20.07 37.11 2.81
C THR A 126 20.34 37.01 1.31
N PRO A 127 21.58 36.72 0.89
CA PRO A 127 21.93 36.69 -0.53
C PRO A 127 21.22 35.54 -1.24
N VAL A 128 20.87 35.77 -2.50
CA VAL A 128 20.27 34.74 -3.35
C VAL A 128 21.36 33.74 -3.76
N MET A 129 20.99 32.49 -4.04
CA MET A 129 21.96 31.47 -4.49
C MET A 129 22.78 31.91 -5.72
N ASP A 130 22.16 32.69 -6.61
CA ASP A 130 22.80 33.24 -7.81
C ASP A 130 23.89 34.29 -7.46
N GLU A 131 23.66 35.12 -6.44
CA GLU A 131 24.64 36.11 -5.97
C GLU A 131 25.87 35.46 -5.31
N LEU A 132 25.70 34.27 -4.72
CA LEU A 132 26.80 33.52 -4.11
C LEU A 132 27.55 32.67 -5.13
N SER A 133 26.83 31.97 -6.01
CA SER A 133 27.40 30.96 -6.91
C SER A 133 27.56 31.41 -8.36
N GLY A 134 27.12 32.62 -8.73
CA GLY A 134 27.06 33.08 -10.12
C GLY A 134 28.39 33.14 -10.87
N LEU A 135 29.50 33.39 -10.15
CA LEU A 135 30.86 33.45 -10.72
C LEU A 135 31.55 32.07 -10.76
N ARG A 136 30.92 31.05 -10.18
CA ARG A 136 31.51 29.74 -9.95
C ARG A 136 31.23 28.78 -11.12
N THR A 137 31.83 27.60 -11.10
CA THR A 137 31.63 26.60 -12.16
C THR A 137 30.16 26.15 -12.26
N ASN A 138 29.72 25.83 -13.49
CA ASN A 138 28.35 25.37 -13.73
C ASN A 138 27.96 24.12 -12.91
N GLU A 139 28.91 23.23 -12.62
CA GLU A 139 28.69 22.03 -11.81
C GLU A 139 28.34 22.39 -10.36
N GLU A 140 29.06 23.35 -9.78
CA GLU A 140 28.81 23.85 -8.43
C GLU A 140 27.48 24.61 -8.36
N ILE A 141 27.13 25.39 -9.39
CA ILE A 141 25.82 26.08 -9.47
C ILE A 141 24.68 25.05 -9.49
N LEU A 142 24.77 24.03 -10.35
CA LEU A 142 23.75 23.00 -10.48
C LEU A 142 23.61 22.17 -9.20
N SER A 143 24.72 21.81 -8.57
CA SER A 143 24.71 21.06 -7.31
C SER A 143 24.18 21.90 -6.14
N ALA A 144 24.54 23.17 -6.03
CA ALA A 144 24.03 24.07 -5.00
C ALA A 144 22.53 24.34 -5.16
N THR A 145 22.05 24.50 -6.39
CA THR A 145 20.64 24.82 -6.68
C THR A 145 19.74 23.60 -6.62
N TYR A 146 20.18 22.47 -7.16
CA TYR A 146 19.34 21.30 -7.36
C TYR A 146 19.78 20.06 -6.58
N GLY A 147 20.96 20.04 -5.96
CA GLY A 147 21.54 18.84 -5.33
C GLY A 147 20.59 18.14 -4.36
N PHE A 148 19.87 18.89 -3.51
CA PHE A 148 18.88 18.32 -2.60
C PHE A 148 17.70 17.63 -3.30
N LYS A 149 17.23 18.20 -4.42
CA LYS A 149 16.09 17.65 -5.18
C LYS A 149 16.46 16.38 -5.94
N TRP A 150 17.68 16.28 -6.45
CA TRP A 150 18.13 15.13 -7.24
C TRP A 150 18.58 13.95 -6.38
N TYR A 151 19.01 14.21 -5.14
CA TYR A 151 19.43 13.16 -4.20
C TYR A 151 18.27 12.43 -3.51
N ARG A 152 17.07 13.03 -3.51
CA ARG A 152 15.86 12.49 -2.88
C ARG A 152 15.02 11.67 -3.84
#